data_AF-A0A928ZUB0-F1
#
_entry.id   AF-A0A928ZUB0-F1
#
_cell.length_a   1.000
_cell.length_b   1.000
_cell.length_c   1.000
_cell.angle_alpha   90.00
_cell.angle_beta   90.00
_cell.angle_gamma   90.00
#
_symmetry.space_group_name_H-M   'P 1'
#
loop_
_entity.id
_entity.type
_entity.pdbx_description
1 polymer ?
#
loop_
_entity_poly.entity_id
_entity_poly.type
_entity_poly.pdbx_seq_one_letter_code
_entity_poly.pdbx_strand_id
1 'polypeptide(L)'
;MYWADNGIKWRAMPHDLPNWSTVYDYYRRWVKTGLWEQMNEHLVKLVRLAEGRDEQPSLTSIDSQSVRTSENKGPEQGVDGHQRVKGRKRHIVVDTLGMVLNCFVSAANMADVKAAVVVLEPVLEAYVRLEKVLADQAYKGGLGTAQK
;
A
#
# COMPACT_ATOMS: atom_id res chain seq x y z
N MET A 1 -17.00 17.51 0.68
CA MET A 1 -15.53 17.33 0.50
C MET A 1 -15.35 16.32 -0.63
N TYR A 2 -14.66 16.67 -1.72
CA TYR A 2 -14.46 15.81 -2.92
C TYR A 2 -14.12 14.35 -2.59
N TRP A 3 -13.35 14.14 -1.51
CA TRP A 3 -12.90 12.84 -1.02
C TRP A 3 -13.99 11.94 -0.41
N ALA A 4 -15.02 12.52 0.24
CA ALA A 4 -15.99 11.78 1.03
C ALA A 4 -17.16 11.22 0.23
N ASP A 5 -17.54 11.87 -0.88
CA ASP A 5 -18.78 11.52 -1.62
C ASP A 5 -18.55 10.69 -2.89
N ASN A 6 -17.37 10.75 -3.51
CA ASN A 6 -17.20 10.23 -4.87
C ASN A 6 -16.29 9.01 -5.03
N GLY A 7 -15.43 8.71 -4.04
CA GLY A 7 -14.20 7.98 -4.35
C GLY A 7 -13.36 8.74 -5.38
N ILE A 8 -12.21 8.21 -5.78
CA ILE A 8 -11.33 8.86 -6.79
C ILE A 8 -11.97 8.75 -8.18
N LYS A 9 -13.01 9.55 -8.46
CA LYS A 9 -13.58 9.72 -9.80
C LYS A 9 -12.86 10.87 -10.48
N TRP A 10 -11.86 10.57 -11.30
CA TRP A 10 -11.09 11.58 -12.05
C TRP A 10 -11.99 12.59 -12.77
N ARG A 11 -13.11 12.16 -13.35
CA ARG A 11 -14.06 13.04 -14.06
C ARG A 11 -14.85 14.00 -13.17
N ALA A 12 -14.88 13.77 -11.86
CA ALA A 12 -15.54 14.63 -10.89
C ALA A 12 -14.60 15.70 -10.31
N MET A 13 -13.38 15.83 -10.85
CA MET A 13 -12.38 16.75 -10.33
C MET A 13 -12.87 18.21 -10.38
N PRO A 14 -12.64 19.00 -9.31
CA PRO A 14 -13.04 20.40 -9.26
C PRO A 14 -12.55 21.22 -10.46
N HIS A 15 -13.36 22.20 -10.87
CA HIS A 15 -13.10 23.04 -12.04
C HIS A 15 -11.95 24.05 -11.85
N ASP A 16 -11.54 24.30 -10.60
CA ASP A 16 -10.40 25.15 -10.22
C ASP A 16 -9.04 24.40 -10.29
N LEU A 17 -9.06 23.10 -10.59
CA LEU A 17 -7.87 22.30 -10.86
C LEU A 17 -7.65 22.12 -12.38
N PRO A 18 -6.44 21.71 -12.82
CA PRO A 18 -6.18 21.39 -14.23
C PRO A 18 -7.17 20.38 -14.81
N ASN A 19 -7.26 20.18 -16.13
CA ASN A 19 -8.19 19.19 -16.67
C ASN A 19 -7.85 17.76 -16.16
N TRP A 20 -8.89 16.98 -15.80
CA TRP A 20 -8.71 15.63 -15.26
C TRP A 20 -7.91 14.70 -16.18
N SER A 21 -8.03 14.85 -17.50
CA SER A 21 -7.30 14.01 -18.45
C SER A 21 -5.80 14.26 -18.36
N THR A 22 -5.40 15.53 -18.25
CA THR A 22 -4.01 15.94 -18.05
C THR A 22 -3.45 15.40 -16.74
N VAL A 23 -4.19 15.57 -15.63
CA VAL A 23 -3.76 15.06 -14.32
C VAL A 23 -3.61 13.54 -14.35
N TYR A 24 -4.57 12.84 -14.96
CA TYR A 24 -4.54 11.39 -15.10
C TYR A 24 -3.35 10.91 -15.96
N ASP A 25 -3.00 11.63 -17.03
CA ASP A 25 -1.86 11.28 -17.87
C ASP A 25 -0.52 11.44 -17.13
N TYR A 26 -0.36 12.49 -16.33
CA TYR A 26 0.80 12.61 -15.44
C TYR A 26 0.82 11.51 -14.39
N TYR A 27 -0.29 11.25 -13.71
CA TYR A 27 -0.42 10.17 -12.74
C TYR A 27 0.00 8.82 -13.33
N ARG A 28 -0.55 8.46 -14.50
CA ARG A 28 -0.17 7.20 -15.18
C ARG A 28 1.30 7.15 -15.55
N ARG A 29 1.87 8.27 -16.00
CA ARG A 29 3.30 8.35 -16.31
C ARG A 29 4.13 8.11 -15.05
N TRP A 30 3.79 8.74 -13.94
CA TRP A 30 4.51 8.62 -12.68
C TRP A 30 4.44 7.20 -12.11
N VAL A 31 3.27 6.56 -12.17
CA VAL A 31 3.12 5.14 -11.83
C VAL A 31 4.02 4.27 -12.71
N LYS A 32 4.05 4.52 -14.03
CA LYS A 32 4.89 3.75 -14.95
C LYS A 32 6.39 3.95 -14.71
N THR A 33 6.81 5.14 -14.27
CA THR A 33 8.22 5.47 -14.04
C THR A 33 8.69 5.18 -12.63
N GLY A 34 7.82 4.73 -11.72
CA GLY A 34 8.16 4.55 -10.30
C GLY A 34 8.38 5.87 -9.53
N LEU A 35 7.91 7.00 -10.08
CA LEU A 35 8.16 8.31 -9.47
C LEU A 35 7.34 8.49 -8.19
N TRP A 36 6.17 7.84 -8.12
CA TRP A 36 5.30 7.92 -6.96
C TRP A 36 5.97 7.32 -5.71
N GLU A 37 6.63 6.18 -5.88
CA GLU A 37 7.39 5.48 -4.86
C GLU A 37 8.58 6.33 -4.39
N GLN A 38 9.34 6.91 -5.32
CA GLN A 38 10.46 7.82 -4.99
C GLN A 38 10.02 9.06 -4.21
N MET A 39 8.90 9.67 -4.62
CA MET A 39 8.33 10.81 -3.89
C MET A 39 7.89 10.40 -2.48
N ASN A 40 7.25 9.24 -2.34
CA ASN A 40 6.82 8.73 -1.05
C ASN A 40 8.01 8.45 -0.12
N GLU A 41 9.06 7.78 -0.58
CA GLU A 41 10.29 7.54 0.18
C GLU A 41 10.91 8.87 0.68
N HIS A 42 10.94 9.89 -0.16
CA HIS A 42 11.44 11.21 0.24
C HIS A 42 10.58 11.85 1.32
N LEU A 43 9.25 11.78 1.19
CA LEU A 43 8.32 12.31 2.19
C LEU A 43 8.42 11.56 3.53
N VAL A 44 8.53 10.23 3.50
CA VAL A 44 8.79 9.40 4.68
C VAL A 44 10.05 9.89 5.39
N LYS A 45 11.15 10.07 4.66
CA LYS A 45 12.42 10.58 5.20
C LYS A 45 12.24 11.95 5.87
N LEU A 46 11.59 12.91 5.19
CA LEU A 46 11.39 14.25 5.72
C LEU A 46 10.56 14.25 7.01
N VAL A 47 9.46 13.50 7.04
CA VAL A 47 8.61 13.39 8.24
C VAL A 47 9.38 12.74 9.38
N ARG A 48 10.12 11.67 9.12
CA ARG A 48 10.91 10.98 10.15
C ARG A 48 11.98 11.88 10.77
N LEU A 49 12.71 12.63 9.94
CA LEU A 49 13.70 13.59 10.43
C LEU A 49 13.05 14.73 11.24
N ALA A 50 11.89 15.23 10.81
CA ALA A 50 11.14 16.24 11.55
C ALA A 50 10.68 15.75 12.93
N GLU A 51 10.32 14.46 13.04
CA GLU A 51 9.96 13.79 14.29
C GLU A 51 11.17 13.31 15.12
N GLY A 52 12.40 13.73 14.76
CA GLY A 52 13.62 13.37 15.47
C GLY A 52 13.98 11.88 15.40
N ARG A 53 13.49 11.17 14.38
CA ARG A 53 13.82 9.76 14.11
C ARG A 53 14.88 9.65 13.02
N ASP A 54 15.49 8.46 12.94
CA ASP A 54 16.35 8.09 11.83
C ASP A 54 15.56 8.13 10.50
N GLU A 55 16.19 8.62 9.43
CA GLU A 55 15.57 8.74 8.10
C GLU A 55 15.02 7.42 7.57
N GLN A 56 15.62 6.28 7.95
CA GLN A 56 15.14 4.95 7.60
C GLN A 56 14.58 4.21 8.83
N PRO A 57 13.39 3.60 8.72
CA PRO A 57 12.83 2.80 9.81
C PRO A 57 13.62 1.51 10.02
N SER A 58 13.74 1.09 11.28
CA SER A 58 14.27 -0.23 11.65
C SER A 58 13.18 -1.26 11.96
N LEU A 59 11.93 -0.80 12.09
CA LEU A 59 10.75 -1.60 12.39
C LEU A 59 9.59 -1.16 11.49
N THR A 60 8.90 -2.13 10.91
CA THR A 60 7.68 -1.91 10.13
C THR A 60 6.58 -2.86 10.60
N SER A 61 5.33 -2.57 10.24
CA SER A 61 4.20 -3.48 10.40
C SER A 61 3.49 -3.70 9.07
N ILE A 62 3.04 -4.93 8.84
CA ILE A 62 2.21 -5.30 7.70
C ILE A 62 0.84 -5.76 8.19
N ASP A 63 -0.20 -5.29 7.49
CA ASP A 63 -1.56 -5.77 7.70
C ASP A 63 -2.32 -5.83 6.37
N SER A 64 -3.43 -6.58 6.35
CA SER A 64 -4.29 -6.68 5.19
C SER A 64 -5.74 -6.32 5.49
N GLN A 65 -6.39 -5.71 4.50
CA GLN A 65 -7.81 -5.36 4.57
C GLN A 65 -8.55 -5.78 3.31
N SER A 66 -9.55 -6.66 3.46
CA SER A 66 -10.49 -7.01 2.39
C SER A 66 -11.60 -5.97 2.28
N VAL A 67 -11.85 -5.49 1.06
CA VAL A 67 -12.86 -4.47 0.76
C VAL A 67 -13.83 -5.01 -0.28
N ARG A 68 -15.13 -4.82 -0.03
CA ARG A 68 -16.19 -5.17 -0.98
C ARG A 68 -16.09 -4.26 -2.21
N THR A 69 -16.21 -4.84 -3.40
CA THR A 69 -16.25 -4.09 -4.67
C THR A 69 -17.59 -4.33 -5.37
N SER A 70 -18.16 -3.31 -6.02
CA SER A 70 -19.38 -3.44 -6.85
C SER A 70 -19.11 -4.14 -8.19
N GLU A 71 -20.16 -4.45 -8.94
CA GLU A 71 -20.22 -5.39 -10.08
C GLU A 71 -19.10 -5.25 -11.16
N ASN A 72 -18.71 -6.42 -11.70
CA ASN A 72 -17.75 -6.76 -12.78
C ASN A 72 -16.24 -6.81 -12.42
N LYS A 73 -15.64 -8.02 -12.32
CA LYS A 73 -15.17 -9.01 -13.34
C LYS A 73 -13.76 -8.71 -13.90
N GLY A 74 -12.78 -8.65 -13.01
CA GLY A 74 -11.37 -8.86 -13.37
C GLY A 74 -10.82 -10.07 -12.61
N PRO A 75 -9.73 -10.72 -13.07
CA PRO A 75 -9.05 -11.80 -12.34
C PRO A 75 -8.57 -11.35 -10.94
N GLU A 76 -8.56 -10.05 -10.70
CA GLU A 76 -8.18 -9.41 -9.44
C GLU A 76 -9.33 -9.33 -8.41
N GLN A 77 -10.47 -10.00 -8.63
CA GLN A 77 -11.53 -10.11 -7.61
C GLN A 77 -11.60 -11.53 -7.06
N GLY A 78 -11.64 -11.64 -5.74
CA GLY A 78 -11.73 -12.91 -5.03
C GLY A 78 -12.78 -12.86 -3.92
N VAL A 79 -12.97 -13.99 -3.24
CA VAL A 79 -13.75 -14.08 -2.01
C VAL A 79 -12.81 -14.39 -0.87
N ASP A 80 -12.72 -13.48 0.08
CA ASP A 80 -12.11 -13.76 1.38
C ASP A 80 -13.08 -14.66 2.16
N GLY A 81 -12.72 -15.94 2.31
CA GLY A 81 -13.55 -16.92 3.02
C GLY A 81 -13.65 -16.65 4.52
N HIS A 82 -12.64 -16.00 5.11
CA HIS A 82 -12.61 -15.68 6.53
C HIS A 82 -13.52 -14.49 6.84
N GLN A 83 -13.38 -13.41 6.07
CA GLN A 83 -14.17 -12.18 6.26
C GLN A 83 -15.51 -12.18 5.51
N ARG A 84 -15.75 -13.19 4.65
CA ARG A 84 -16.92 -13.29 3.75
C ARG A 84 -17.09 -12.04 2.88
N VAL A 85 -15.96 -11.49 2.42
CA VAL A 85 -15.90 -10.30 1.58
C VAL A 85 -15.58 -10.73 0.15
N LYS A 86 -16.47 -10.39 -0.78
CA LYS A 86 -16.20 -10.49 -2.22
C LYS A 86 -15.61 -9.17 -2.70
N GLY A 87 -14.36 -9.19 -3.15
CA GLY A 87 -13.71 -8.01 -3.70
C GLY A 87 -12.19 -8.13 -3.75
N ARG A 88 -11.51 -7.11 -3.26
CA ARG A 88 -10.05 -6.98 -3.28
C ARG A 88 -9.51 -6.95 -1.85
N LYS A 89 -8.24 -7.33 -1.69
CA LYS A 89 -7.52 -7.22 -0.44
C LYS A 89 -6.32 -6.31 -0.62
N ARG A 90 -6.15 -5.36 0.29
CA ARG A 90 -5.04 -4.40 0.29
C ARG A 90 -4.07 -4.84 1.37
N HIS A 91 -2.80 -4.99 1.04
CA HIS A 91 -1.71 -5.30 1.94
C HIS A 91 -0.87 -4.04 2.07
N ILE A 92 -0.73 -3.50 3.27
CA ILE A 92 -0.09 -2.21 3.49
C ILE A 92 1.05 -2.42 4.49
N VAL A 93 2.22 -1.89 4.15
CA VAL A 93 3.40 -1.88 5.01
C VAL A 93 3.60 -0.46 5.52
N VAL A 94 3.68 -0.29 6.84
CA VAL A 94 3.81 1.01 7.49
C VAL A 94 4.96 1.05 8.48
N ASP A 95 5.60 2.20 8.66
CA ASP A 95 6.59 2.37 9.71
C ASP A 95 5.96 2.67 11.10
N THR A 96 6.81 2.91 12.10
CA THR A 96 6.38 3.21 13.46
C THR A 96 5.70 4.57 13.65
N LEU A 97 5.80 5.46 12.66
CA LEU A 97 5.07 6.75 12.64
C LEU A 97 3.74 6.62 11.87
N GLY A 98 3.43 5.44 11.33
CA GLY A 98 2.25 5.20 10.51
C GLY A 98 2.42 5.62 9.06
N MET A 99 3.65 5.91 8.61
CA MET A 99 3.93 6.28 7.23
C MET A 99 3.89 5.03 6.34
N VAL A 100 3.18 5.12 5.21
CA VAL A 100 3.09 4.01 4.24
C VAL A 100 4.42 3.85 3.53
N LEU A 101 5.02 2.66 3.62
CA LEU A 101 6.27 2.31 2.94
C LEU A 101 6.00 1.65 1.60
N ASN A 102 4.99 0.78 1.52
CA ASN A 102 4.52 0.16 0.29
C ASN A 102 3.08 -0.34 0.45
N CYS A 103 2.38 -0.52 -0.67
CA CYS A 103 1.07 -1.15 -0.69
C CYS A 103 0.87 -2.03 -1.92
N PHE A 104 0.20 -3.16 -1.73
CA PHE A 104 -0.15 -4.09 -2.80
C PHE A 104 -1.63 -4.44 -2.74
N VAL A 105 -2.30 -4.46 -3.89
CA VAL A 105 -3.72 -4.80 -4.00
C VAL A 105 -3.86 -6.11 -4.75
N SER A 106 -4.44 -7.11 -4.10
CA SER A 106 -4.68 -8.44 -4.64
C SER A 106 -6.17 -8.76 -4.75
N ALA A 107 -6.50 -9.88 -5.40
CA ALA A 107 -7.78 -10.53 -5.21
C ALA A 107 -7.98 -10.90 -3.72
N ALA A 108 -9.21 -10.84 -3.22
CA ALA A 108 -9.48 -11.05 -1.80
C ALA A 108 -9.21 -12.49 -1.30
N ASN A 109 -9.13 -13.46 -2.19
CA ASN A 109 -8.78 -14.85 -1.88
C ASN A 109 -7.25 -15.11 -1.88
N MET A 110 -6.42 -14.11 -2.19
CA MET A 110 -4.97 -14.27 -2.07
C MET A 110 -4.59 -14.43 -0.59
N ALA A 111 -3.77 -15.44 -0.31
CA ALA A 111 -3.24 -15.67 1.02
C ALA A 111 -2.25 -14.57 1.41
N ASP A 112 -2.36 -14.10 2.65
CA ASP A 112 -1.59 -12.95 3.16
C ASP A 112 -0.08 -13.22 3.11
N VAL A 113 0.33 -14.47 3.41
CA VAL A 113 1.71 -14.95 3.24
C VAL A 113 2.26 -14.72 1.83
N LYS A 114 1.47 -14.97 0.78
CA LYS A 114 1.93 -14.79 -0.61
C LYS A 114 2.05 -13.32 -0.97
N ALA A 115 1.11 -12.50 -0.49
CA ALA A 115 1.10 -11.08 -0.75
C ALA A 115 2.21 -10.35 0.04
N ALA A 116 2.57 -10.87 1.21
CA ALA A 116 3.64 -10.34 2.03
C ALA A 116 4.99 -10.31 1.30
N VAL A 117 5.32 -11.38 0.56
CA VAL A 117 6.53 -11.42 -0.27
C VAL A 117 6.52 -10.27 -1.28
N VAL A 118 5.42 -10.12 -2.02
CA VAL A 118 5.28 -9.08 -3.07
C VAL A 118 5.39 -7.67 -2.51
N VAL A 119 4.83 -7.40 -1.33
CA VAL A 119 4.82 -6.04 -0.76
C VAL A 119 6.08 -5.73 0.05
N LEU A 120 6.73 -6.73 0.66
CA LEU A 120 7.92 -6.53 1.50
C LEU A 120 9.24 -6.56 0.73
N GLU A 121 9.34 -7.30 -0.37
CA GLU A 121 10.59 -7.34 -1.17
C GLU A 121 11.09 -5.92 -1.54
N PRO A 122 10.27 -5.05 -2.17
CA PRO A 122 10.72 -3.68 -2.48
C PRO A 122 11.02 -2.84 -1.24
N VAL A 123 10.33 -3.10 -0.12
CA VAL A 123 10.55 -2.37 1.14
C VAL A 123 11.92 -2.73 1.73
N LEU A 124 12.29 -4.02 1.70
CA LEU A 124 13.58 -4.47 2.20
C LEU A 124 14.74 -3.98 1.32
N GLU A 125 14.51 -3.82 0.02
CA GLU A 125 15.48 -3.21 -0.91
C GLU A 125 15.64 -1.70 -0.68
N ALA A 126 14.54 -0.97 -0.48
CA ALA A 126 14.56 0.48 -0.30
C ALA A 126 15.03 0.94 1.09
N TYR A 127 14.70 0.19 2.14
CA TYR A 127 14.97 0.56 3.53
C TYR A 127 15.97 -0.39 4.18
N VAL A 128 17.26 -0.19 3.89
CA VAL A 128 18.36 -1.07 4.33
C VAL A 128 18.54 -1.18 5.85
N ARG A 129 18.01 -0.22 6.62
CA ARG A 129 18.01 -0.24 8.10
C ARG A 129 16.91 -1.13 8.69
N LEU A 130 15.98 -1.65 7.87
CA LEU A 130 14.84 -2.41 8.35
C LEU A 130 15.26 -3.79 8.89
N GLU A 131 15.03 -4.03 10.18
CA GLU A 131 15.44 -5.27 10.86
C GLU A 131 14.25 -6.18 11.22
N LYS A 132 13.08 -5.59 11.45
CA LYS A 132 11.92 -6.29 12.01
C LYS A 132 10.62 -5.91 11.31
N VAL A 133 9.79 -6.92 11.08
CA VAL A 133 8.44 -6.80 10.53
C VAL A 133 7.44 -7.36 11.55
N LEU A 134 6.51 -6.52 12.01
CA LEU A 134 5.37 -6.94 12.83
C LEU A 134 4.23 -7.37 11.92
N ALA A 135 3.75 -8.59 12.10
CA ALA A 135 2.66 -9.16 11.34
C ALA A 135 1.76 -10.01 12.25
N ASP A 136 0.50 -10.16 11.88
CA ASP A 136 -0.43 -11.04 12.59
C ASP A 136 -0.16 -12.53 12.28
N GLN A 137 -1.02 -13.40 12.81
CA GLN A 137 -0.87 -14.84 12.61
C GLN A 137 -1.16 -15.31 11.17
N ALA A 138 -1.92 -14.55 10.38
CA ALA A 138 -2.24 -14.89 9.00
C ALA A 138 -0.99 -14.87 8.09
N TYR A 139 0.08 -14.19 8.54
CA TYR A 139 1.37 -14.13 7.85
C TYR A 139 2.37 -15.23 8.27
N LYS A 140 2.00 -16.12 9.21
CA LYS A 140 2.89 -17.22 9.64
C LYS A 140 3.16 -18.20 8.49
N GLY A 141 4.43 -18.57 8.31
CA GLY A 141 4.84 -19.69 7.43
C GLY A 141 5.51 -19.30 6.10
N GLY A 142 5.53 -18.01 5.72
CA GLY A 142 6.31 -17.55 4.56
C GLY A 142 7.12 -16.28 4.77
N LEU A 143 6.90 -15.56 5.87
CA LEU A 143 7.89 -14.62 6.39
C LEU A 143 8.91 -15.42 7.19
N GLY A 144 10.15 -15.49 6.68
CA GLY A 144 11.28 -16.04 7.44
C GLY A 144 11.29 -15.40 8.83
N THR A 145 11.58 -16.21 9.84
CA THR A 145 11.50 -15.83 11.25
C THR A 145 12.44 -14.65 11.58
N ALA A 146 11.97 -13.43 11.45
CA ALA A 146 12.55 -12.27 12.14
C ALA A 146 11.85 -12.11 13.51
N GLN A 147 11.99 -13.12 14.36
CA GLN A 147 11.69 -13.02 15.78
C GLN A 147 12.98 -12.66 16.52
N LYS A 148 13.00 -11.48 17.14
CA LYS A 148 13.67 -11.24 18.42
C LYS A 148 13.07 -10.04 19.10
#